data_AF-A0A379LLW4-F1
#
_entry.id   AF-A0A379LLW4-F1
#
_cell.length_a   1.000
_cell.length_b   1.000
_cell.length_c   1.000
_cell.angle_alpha   90.00
_cell.angle_beta   90.00
_cell.angle_gamma   90.00
#
_symmetry.space_group_name_H-M   'P 1'
#
loop_
_entity.id
_entity.type
_entity.pdbx_description
1 polymer ?
#
loop_
_entity_poly.entity_id
_entity_poly.type
_entity_poly.pdbx_seq_one_letter_code
_entity_poly.pdbx_strand_id
1 'polypeptide(L)'
;MINHLPKQKNRQIPITPIVTGSSEINSKENSKGGDSNEVITWQTQVADVITDIDQLLVILELTHIKSELYIPEGFGLRVPRGFVAKMKKGDANDPLLLQVLPNKLEQVKVSGYVADPLAENEQNPTQGLLHKYHSRVLVTVTGACAIHCRYCFRQHFDYQANLPKSEQLDVIKAYISQHPEVREVLLSGGDPLSVSNRRLFLWLEALEALPQISTIRIHTRLPIVIPERLDPELLSRLEASRCRIVMVVHTNHANEIDENTAQYLLQAKQKGITLLNQTVLLAGINDSVAVQVALNERLFAAGVLPYYLHLLDKVEGAAHFDMAKQQAVELYWQMLEQLPGYLVPKLVQELPNRPFKTPVDLYQH
;
A
#
# COMPACT_ATOMS: atom_id res chain seq x y z
N MET A 1 67.39 -11.59 64.49
CA MET A 1 67.92 -12.75 65.24
C MET A 1 66.98 -13.93 65.02
N ILE A 2 67.52 -15.03 64.48
CA ILE A 2 67.27 -16.44 64.84
C ILE A 2 65.81 -16.95 64.95
N ASN A 3 65.46 -17.83 63.99
CA ASN A 3 64.70 -19.11 64.03
C ASN A 3 63.60 -19.42 65.07
N HIS A 4 62.47 -19.96 64.56
CA HIS A 4 61.87 -21.29 64.83
C HIS A 4 60.37 -21.27 64.40
N LEU A 5 59.66 -22.29 63.88
CA LEU A 5 59.81 -23.72 63.56
C LEU A 5 58.54 -24.14 62.72
N PRO A 6 58.42 -25.41 62.22
CA PRO A 6 57.64 -25.83 61.05
C PRO A 6 56.47 -26.81 61.36
N LYS A 7 55.74 -27.30 60.32
CA LYS A 7 55.69 -28.73 59.91
C LYS A 7 54.80 -28.99 58.67
N GLN A 8 55.29 -29.87 57.80
CA GLN A 8 54.70 -30.38 56.55
C GLN A 8 53.79 -31.61 56.74
N LYS A 9 52.97 -31.93 55.72
CA LYS A 9 52.71 -33.24 55.07
C LYS A 9 51.54 -33.06 54.07
N ASN A 10 51.41 -33.66 52.89
CA ASN A 10 52.15 -34.70 52.16
C ASN A 10 51.82 -34.59 50.65
N ARG A 11 52.75 -35.00 49.78
CA ARG A 11 52.71 -34.97 48.31
C ARG A 11 51.95 -36.16 47.69
N GLN A 12 51.46 -36.00 46.45
CA GLN A 12 51.90 -36.83 45.31
C GLN A 12 51.55 -36.23 43.94
N ILE A 13 52.45 -36.44 42.98
CA ILE A 13 52.53 -35.91 41.60
C ILE A 13 52.48 -37.13 40.65
N PRO A 14 51.93 -36.99 39.44
CA PRO A 14 52.52 -37.63 38.24
C PRO A 14 52.67 -36.61 37.09
N ILE A 15 53.90 -36.25 36.69
CA ILE A 15 54.72 -36.75 35.55
C ILE A 15 54.10 -36.50 34.16
N THR A 16 54.71 -35.56 33.44
CA THR A 16 54.52 -35.16 32.03
C THR A 16 55.45 -35.95 31.09
N PRO A 17 55.13 -36.05 29.80
CA PRO A 17 56.18 -36.04 28.76
C PRO A 17 56.02 -34.85 27.77
N ILE A 18 57.17 -34.32 27.39
CA ILE A 18 57.42 -33.23 26.41
C ILE A 18 57.77 -33.86 25.04
N VAL A 19 57.90 -33.00 24.03
CA VAL A 19 58.70 -33.10 22.77
C VAL A 19 57.78 -33.36 21.55
N THR A 20 57.79 -32.65 20.41
CA THR A 20 58.75 -31.83 19.64
C THR A 20 58.01 -30.72 18.87
N GLY A 21 58.65 -29.58 18.61
CA GLY A 21 58.08 -28.49 17.81
C GLY A 21 58.25 -28.66 16.29
N SER A 22 57.52 -27.85 15.52
CA SER A 22 58.00 -27.21 14.29
C SER A 22 57.15 -25.98 13.99
N SER A 23 57.80 -25.00 13.38
CA SER A 23 57.43 -23.62 13.13
C SER A 23 56.30 -23.38 12.12
N GLU A 24 55.50 -22.35 12.44
CA GLU A 24 54.87 -21.33 11.57
C GLU A 24 54.04 -21.75 10.34
N ILE A 25 52.76 -21.35 10.33
CA ILE A 25 52.17 -20.45 9.33
C ILE A 25 50.95 -19.74 9.98
N ASN A 26 50.94 -18.41 9.86
CA ASN A 26 49.86 -17.51 10.25
C ASN A 26 48.62 -17.70 9.36
N SER A 27 47.45 -17.92 9.95
CA SER A 27 46.18 -17.55 9.31
C SER A 27 45.25 -16.93 10.35
N LYS A 28 45.06 -15.62 10.23
CA LYS A 28 44.09 -14.81 10.98
C LYS A 28 42.68 -15.30 10.70
N GLU A 29 41.97 -15.83 11.69
CA GLU A 29 40.51 -15.87 11.68
C GLU A 29 39.97 -14.61 12.38
N ASN A 30 39.45 -13.70 11.54
CA ASN A 30 38.66 -12.56 11.96
C ASN A 30 37.24 -13.07 12.28
N SER A 31 36.94 -13.32 13.55
CA SER A 31 35.56 -13.47 14.01
C SER A 31 34.89 -12.09 14.09
N LYS A 32 34.29 -11.62 12.99
CA LYS A 32 33.29 -10.55 13.04
C LYS A 32 31.90 -11.17 13.15
N GLY A 33 31.50 -11.50 14.36
CA GLY A 33 30.08 -11.64 14.71
C GLY A 33 29.52 -10.25 15.00
N GLY A 34 28.97 -9.60 13.98
CA GLY A 34 28.21 -8.36 14.15
C GLY A 34 26.73 -8.70 14.16
N ASP A 35 26.15 -8.79 15.36
CA ASP A 35 24.70 -8.81 15.54
C ASP A 35 24.20 -7.36 15.40
N SER A 36 24.08 -6.89 14.16
CA SER A 36 23.42 -5.63 13.87
C SER A 36 21.92 -5.88 13.81
N ASN A 37 21.21 -5.62 14.91
CA ASN A 37 19.77 -5.36 14.88
C ASN A 37 19.52 -4.12 14.01
N GLU A 38 19.50 -4.30 12.70
CA GLU A 38 19.16 -3.26 11.74
C GLU A 38 17.69 -2.92 11.93
N VAL A 39 17.40 -1.69 12.34
CA VAL A 39 16.03 -1.23 12.55
C VAL A 39 15.31 -1.25 11.20
N ILE A 40 14.33 -2.14 11.05
CA ILE A 40 13.49 -2.21 9.85
C ILE A 40 12.64 -0.94 9.80
N THR A 41 12.86 -0.10 8.80
CA THR A 41 12.11 1.13 8.56
C THR A 41 11.17 0.94 7.36
N TRP A 42 10.16 1.79 7.20
CA TRP A 42 9.31 1.72 6.01
C TRP A 42 10.12 1.97 4.73
N GLN A 43 11.16 2.79 4.79
CA GLN A 43 12.04 3.08 3.66
C GLN A 43 12.84 1.84 3.23
N THR A 44 13.38 1.08 4.20
CA THR A 44 14.10 -0.17 3.88
C THR A 44 13.14 -1.22 3.32
N GLN A 45 11.90 -1.28 3.82
CA GLN A 45 10.86 -2.16 3.25
C GLN A 45 10.45 -1.77 1.83
N VAL A 46 10.36 -0.48 1.50
CA VAL A 46 10.10 0.00 0.12
C VAL A 46 11.26 -0.33 -0.81
N ALA A 47 12.50 -0.34 -0.31
CA ALA A 47 13.68 -0.70 -1.08
C ALA A 47 13.79 -2.23 -1.32
N ASP A 48 13.36 -3.04 -0.36
CA ASP A 48 13.42 -4.53 -0.40
C ASP A 48 12.09 -5.17 -0.84
N VAL A 49 11.36 -4.54 -1.75
CA VAL A 49 10.17 -5.15 -2.36
C VAL A 49 10.57 -6.29 -3.31
N ILE A 50 9.75 -7.33 -3.36
CA ILE A 50 9.92 -8.45 -4.30
C ILE A 50 9.47 -7.98 -5.68
N THR A 51 10.36 -8.11 -6.65
CA THR A 51 10.12 -7.78 -8.08
C THR A 51 10.34 -8.97 -9.02
N ASP A 52 10.94 -10.04 -8.52
CA ASP A 52 11.17 -11.28 -9.25
C ASP A 52 10.03 -12.28 -8.97
N ILE A 53 9.36 -12.73 -10.03
CA ILE A 53 8.27 -13.71 -9.97
C ILE A 53 8.78 -15.05 -9.42
N ASP A 54 9.94 -15.53 -9.86
CA ASP A 54 10.49 -16.81 -9.41
C ASP A 54 10.81 -16.77 -7.92
N GLN A 55 11.34 -15.65 -7.43
CA GLN A 55 11.54 -15.44 -6.00
C GLN A 55 10.21 -15.54 -5.23
N LEU A 56 9.15 -14.89 -5.71
CA LEU A 56 7.83 -14.94 -5.06
C LEU A 56 7.27 -16.38 -5.05
N LEU A 57 7.33 -17.09 -6.19
CA LEU A 57 6.84 -18.45 -6.29
C LEU A 57 7.58 -19.42 -5.39
N VAL A 58 8.89 -19.25 -5.19
CA VAL A 58 9.66 -20.05 -4.24
C VAL A 58 9.21 -19.77 -2.80
N ILE A 59 9.06 -18.49 -2.43
CA ILE A 59 8.61 -18.10 -1.07
C ILE A 59 7.24 -18.70 -0.73
N LEU A 60 6.33 -18.73 -1.71
CA LEU A 60 4.97 -19.21 -1.55
C LEU A 60 4.77 -20.69 -1.87
N GLU A 61 5.81 -21.42 -2.28
CA GLU A 61 5.72 -22.84 -2.64
C GLU A 61 4.81 -23.10 -3.86
N LEU A 62 4.85 -22.18 -4.84
CA LEU A 62 3.98 -22.12 -6.02
C LEU A 62 4.73 -22.25 -7.36
N THR A 63 5.92 -22.83 -7.39
CA THR A 63 6.71 -22.94 -8.64
C THR A 63 5.98 -23.69 -9.77
N HIS A 64 4.99 -24.53 -9.44
CA HIS A 64 4.18 -25.28 -10.40
C HIS A 64 3.26 -24.40 -11.27
N ILE A 65 2.85 -23.21 -10.84
CA ILE A 65 1.96 -22.33 -11.62
C ILE A 65 2.71 -21.43 -12.61
N LYS A 66 4.05 -21.50 -12.66
CA LYS A 66 4.87 -20.60 -13.51
C LYS A 66 4.43 -20.57 -14.97
N SER A 67 3.90 -21.68 -15.49
CA SER A 67 3.42 -21.77 -16.87
C SER A 67 2.20 -20.92 -17.18
N GLU A 68 1.46 -20.43 -16.18
CA GLU A 68 0.28 -19.59 -16.30
C GLU A 68 0.61 -18.08 -16.27
N LEU A 69 1.86 -17.76 -15.96
CA LEU A 69 2.31 -16.38 -15.74
C LEU A 69 3.03 -15.83 -16.97
N TYR A 70 3.16 -14.51 -17.01
CA TYR A 70 4.00 -13.79 -17.97
C TYR A 70 4.83 -12.74 -17.22
N ILE A 71 5.90 -12.25 -17.86
CA ILE A 71 6.73 -11.18 -17.30
C ILE A 71 6.35 -9.88 -18.04
N PRO A 72 5.70 -8.90 -17.38
CA PRO A 72 5.38 -7.62 -18.00
C PRO A 72 6.65 -6.78 -18.27
N GLU A 73 6.71 -6.09 -19.40
CA GLU A 73 7.86 -5.23 -19.74
C GLU A 73 7.89 -3.91 -18.96
N GLY A 74 6.74 -3.41 -18.49
CA GLY A 74 6.63 -2.13 -17.78
C GLY A 74 6.07 -2.27 -16.36
N PHE A 75 4.82 -2.69 -16.24
CA PHE A 75 4.14 -2.82 -14.96
C PHE A 75 4.40 -4.20 -14.34
N GLY A 76 5.67 -4.48 -13.99
CA GLY A 76 6.11 -5.76 -13.45
C GLY A 76 5.60 -6.05 -12.03
N LEU A 77 5.90 -7.25 -11.51
CA LEU A 77 5.64 -7.58 -10.10
C LEU A 77 6.35 -6.56 -9.20
N ARG A 78 5.63 -6.06 -8.20
CA ARG A 78 6.19 -5.24 -7.13
C ARG A 78 5.32 -5.44 -5.90
N VAL A 79 5.85 -6.09 -4.88
CA VAL A 79 5.10 -6.41 -3.66
C VAL A 79 6.01 -6.36 -2.42
N PRO A 80 5.61 -5.67 -1.33
CA PRO A 80 6.37 -5.68 -0.09
C PRO A 80 6.36 -7.05 0.58
N ARG A 81 7.48 -7.42 1.21
CA ARG A 81 7.61 -8.71 1.91
C ARG A 81 6.58 -8.89 3.03
N GLY A 82 6.28 -7.80 3.77
CA GLY A 82 5.23 -7.82 4.80
C GLY A 82 3.85 -8.16 4.25
N PHE A 83 3.54 -7.76 3.01
CA PHE A 83 2.31 -8.16 2.35
C PHE A 83 2.32 -9.62 1.89
N VAL A 84 3.46 -10.11 1.38
CA VAL A 84 3.64 -11.53 1.02
C VAL A 84 3.52 -12.45 2.23
N ALA A 85 3.99 -12.01 3.41
CA ALA A 85 3.89 -12.78 4.65
C ALA A 85 2.43 -13.03 5.11
N LYS A 86 1.47 -12.26 4.59
CA LYS A 86 0.03 -12.43 4.86
C LYS A 86 -0.62 -13.48 3.94
N MET A 87 0.06 -13.91 2.88
CA MET A 87 -0.45 -14.89 1.91
C MET A 87 -0.31 -16.32 2.42
N LYS A 88 -1.25 -17.16 2.05
CA LYS A 88 -1.21 -18.59 2.34
C LYS A 88 -0.30 -19.33 1.37
N LYS A 89 0.77 -19.93 1.88
CA LYS A 89 1.67 -20.78 1.09
C LYS A 89 0.94 -21.99 0.49
N GLY A 90 1.35 -22.38 -0.71
CA GLY A 90 0.76 -23.47 -1.49
C GLY A 90 -0.62 -23.16 -2.06
N ASP A 91 -1.18 -21.95 -1.85
CA ASP A 91 -2.49 -21.56 -2.34
C ASP A 91 -2.37 -20.61 -3.54
N ALA A 92 -2.49 -21.15 -4.75
CA ALA A 92 -2.45 -20.35 -5.98
C ALA A 92 -3.64 -19.39 -6.12
N ASN A 93 -4.71 -19.62 -5.36
CA ASN A 93 -5.92 -18.81 -5.37
C ASN A 93 -5.99 -17.86 -4.15
N ASP A 94 -4.88 -17.65 -3.45
CA ASP A 94 -4.83 -16.71 -2.35
C ASP A 94 -5.27 -15.30 -2.82
N PRO A 95 -6.26 -14.67 -2.16
CA PRO A 95 -6.87 -13.42 -2.63
C PRO A 95 -5.92 -12.23 -2.57
N LEU A 96 -4.82 -12.29 -1.82
CA LEU A 96 -3.78 -11.26 -1.81
C LEU A 96 -2.81 -11.48 -2.97
N LEU A 97 -2.46 -12.73 -3.26
CA LEU A 97 -1.59 -13.10 -4.38
C LEU A 97 -2.20 -12.68 -5.73
N LEU A 98 -3.49 -12.98 -5.94
CA LEU A 98 -4.21 -12.64 -7.17
C LEU A 98 -4.20 -11.12 -7.45
N GLN A 99 -4.06 -10.28 -6.43
CA GLN A 99 -4.00 -8.83 -6.61
C GLN A 99 -2.65 -8.30 -7.12
N VAL A 100 -1.58 -9.11 -7.06
CA VAL A 100 -0.20 -8.65 -7.35
C VAL A 100 0.57 -9.52 -8.34
N LEU A 101 0.18 -10.79 -8.51
CA LEU A 101 0.91 -11.72 -9.37
C LEU A 101 0.49 -11.56 -10.84
N PRO A 102 1.43 -11.28 -11.76
CA PRO A 102 1.10 -11.18 -13.19
C PRO A 102 0.57 -12.49 -13.77
N ASN A 103 -0.53 -12.46 -14.50
CA ASN A 103 -1.16 -13.65 -15.10
C ASN A 103 -1.33 -13.49 -16.63
N LYS A 104 -1.17 -14.56 -17.41
CA LYS A 104 -1.37 -14.52 -18.89
C LYS A 104 -2.74 -13.98 -19.31
N LEU A 105 -3.76 -14.08 -18.46
CA LEU A 105 -5.07 -13.47 -18.70
C LEU A 105 -5.00 -11.95 -18.92
N GLU A 106 -3.98 -11.28 -18.40
CA GLU A 106 -3.76 -9.84 -18.64
C GLU A 106 -3.31 -9.53 -20.07
N GLN A 107 -2.83 -10.53 -20.83
CA GLN A 107 -2.45 -10.35 -22.23
C GLN A 107 -3.66 -10.49 -23.18
N VAL A 108 -4.82 -10.90 -22.66
CA VAL A 108 -6.04 -11.06 -23.43
C VAL A 108 -6.68 -9.70 -23.69
N LYS A 109 -6.71 -9.28 -24.95
CA LYS A 109 -7.39 -8.06 -25.37
C LYS A 109 -8.89 -8.28 -25.36
N VAL A 110 -9.61 -7.43 -24.62
CA VAL A 110 -11.08 -7.46 -24.51
C VAL A 110 -11.64 -6.13 -24.99
N SER A 111 -12.69 -6.19 -25.81
CA SER A 111 -13.35 -4.99 -26.32
C SER A 111 -13.90 -4.12 -25.18
N GLY A 112 -13.71 -2.81 -25.27
CA GLY A 112 -14.12 -1.85 -24.23
C GLY A 112 -13.11 -1.66 -23.10
N TYR A 113 -12.03 -2.44 -23.06
CA TYR A 113 -10.93 -2.24 -22.12
C TYR A 113 -9.79 -1.49 -22.78
N VAL A 114 -9.40 -0.35 -22.20
CA VAL A 114 -8.48 0.62 -22.82
C VAL A 114 -7.41 1.09 -21.83
N ALA A 115 -6.35 1.74 -22.31
CA ALA A 115 -5.25 2.20 -21.47
C ALA A 115 -5.64 3.32 -20.47
N ASP A 116 -6.51 4.25 -20.90
CA ASP A 116 -7.02 5.35 -20.05
C ASP A 116 -8.55 5.32 -20.01
N PRO A 117 -9.17 4.42 -19.21
CA PRO A 117 -10.61 4.24 -19.20
C PRO A 117 -11.37 5.44 -18.62
N LEU A 118 -10.68 6.37 -17.96
CA LEU A 118 -11.27 7.50 -17.26
C LEU A 118 -11.01 8.85 -17.96
N ALA A 119 -10.25 8.85 -19.05
CA ALA A 119 -9.78 10.03 -19.76
C ALA A 119 -9.05 11.04 -18.83
N GLU A 120 -8.29 10.53 -17.85
CA GLU A 120 -7.60 11.38 -16.87
C GLU A 120 -6.46 12.19 -17.49
N ASN A 121 -5.86 11.72 -18.60
CA ASN A 121 -4.78 12.45 -19.26
C ASN A 121 -5.24 13.80 -19.84
N GLU A 122 -6.52 13.92 -20.22
CA GLU A 122 -7.10 15.12 -20.83
C GLU A 122 -7.77 16.07 -19.81
N GLN A 123 -7.88 15.66 -18.54
CA GLN A 123 -8.61 16.36 -17.48
C GLN A 123 -7.72 17.27 -16.60
N ASN A 124 -6.58 17.71 -17.13
CA ASN A 124 -5.55 18.44 -16.40
C ASN A 124 -5.57 19.95 -16.75
N PRO A 125 -6.18 20.84 -15.94
CA PRO A 125 -6.04 22.29 -16.12
C PRO A 125 -4.57 22.77 -16.03
N THR A 126 -3.75 22.05 -15.29
CA THR A 126 -2.31 22.26 -15.23
C THR A 126 -1.60 20.96 -14.85
N GLN A 127 -0.30 20.85 -15.13
CA GLN A 127 0.48 19.65 -14.84
C GLN A 127 0.38 19.28 -13.36
N GLY A 128 0.05 18.02 -13.07
CA GLY A 128 -0.06 17.52 -11.70
C GLY A 128 -1.36 17.85 -10.97
N LEU A 129 -2.34 18.47 -11.64
CA LEU A 129 -3.62 18.83 -11.05
C LEU A 129 -4.78 18.36 -11.92
N LEU A 130 -5.70 17.58 -11.33
CA LEU A 130 -6.99 17.23 -11.92
C LEU A 130 -8.11 18.01 -11.22
N HIS A 131 -8.99 18.63 -12.00
CA HIS A 131 -10.17 19.34 -11.47
C HIS A 131 -11.44 18.88 -12.18
N LYS A 132 -11.94 17.71 -11.77
CA LYS A 132 -13.18 17.10 -12.29
C LYS A 132 -14.44 17.53 -11.53
N TYR A 133 -14.28 17.94 -10.27
CA TYR A 133 -15.38 18.08 -9.31
C TYR A 133 -15.41 19.47 -8.71
N HIS A 134 -16.60 20.07 -8.62
CA HIS A 134 -16.79 21.47 -8.22
C HIS A 134 -16.02 21.89 -6.95
N SER A 135 -16.09 21.11 -5.87
CA SER A 135 -15.56 21.54 -4.56
C SER A 135 -14.17 21.00 -4.24
N ARG A 136 -13.54 20.24 -5.14
CA ARG A 136 -12.30 19.51 -4.84
C ARG A 136 -11.43 19.24 -6.05
N VAL A 137 -10.12 19.30 -5.82
CA VAL A 137 -9.10 18.99 -6.83
C VAL A 137 -8.24 17.82 -6.37
N LEU A 138 -7.58 17.14 -7.30
CA LEU A 138 -6.61 16.08 -7.03
C LEU A 138 -5.21 16.53 -7.49
N VAL A 139 -4.24 16.40 -6.60
CA VAL A 139 -2.82 16.67 -6.87
C VAL A 139 -2.07 15.34 -6.97
N THR A 140 -1.45 15.10 -8.12
CA THR A 140 -0.62 13.91 -8.38
C THR A 140 0.76 14.12 -7.75
N VAL A 141 1.02 13.58 -6.58
CA VAL A 141 2.25 13.85 -5.82
C VAL A 141 3.45 13.07 -6.36
N THR A 142 3.23 11.86 -6.87
CA THR A 142 4.26 10.90 -7.32
C THR A 142 3.66 9.88 -8.27
N GLY A 143 4.48 9.27 -9.13
CA GLY A 143 4.09 8.10 -9.95
C GLY A 143 4.50 6.76 -9.34
N ALA A 144 5.25 6.79 -8.23
CA ALA A 144 5.73 5.59 -7.58
C ALA A 144 4.65 4.94 -6.70
N CYS A 145 4.65 3.61 -6.67
CA CYS A 145 3.91 2.78 -5.72
C CYS A 145 4.88 1.78 -5.05
N ALA A 146 4.58 1.36 -3.81
CA ALA A 146 5.28 0.24 -3.18
C ALA A 146 4.71 -1.13 -3.59
N ILE A 147 3.51 -1.14 -4.18
CA ILE A 147 2.79 -2.33 -4.64
C ILE A 147 2.17 -2.08 -6.01
N HIS A 148 2.29 -3.03 -6.93
CA HIS A 148 1.65 -2.99 -8.24
C HIS A 148 0.39 -3.86 -8.24
N CYS A 149 -0.78 -3.21 -8.22
CA CYS A 149 -2.07 -3.89 -8.23
C CYS A 149 -2.40 -4.31 -9.66
N ARG A 150 -2.70 -5.59 -9.93
CA ARG A 150 -3.01 -6.07 -11.29
C ARG A 150 -4.32 -5.51 -11.88
N TYR A 151 -5.12 -4.84 -11.06
CA TYR A 151 -6.33 -4.10 -11.44
C TYR A 151 -6.14 -2.57 -11.47
N CYS A 152 -4.89 -2.07 -11.45
CA CYS A 152 -4.62 -0.64 -11.37
C CYS A 152 -5.04 0.08 -12.66
N PHE A 153 -6.08 0.91 -12.60
CA PHE A 153 -6.54 1.71 -13.74
C PHE A 153 -5.53 2.76 -14.21
N ARG A 154 -4.53 3.10 -13.37
CA ARG A 154 -3.42 4.00 -13.70
C ARG A 154 -2.13 3.29 -14.12
N GLN A 155 -2.16 1.98 -14.39
CA GLN A 155 -0.96 1.25 -14.81
C GLN A 155 -0.36 1.78 -16.13
N HIS A 156 -1.18 2.43 -16.97
CA HIS A 156 -0.77 3.07 -18.22
C HIS A 156 -0.77 4.62 -18.16
N PHE A 157 -0.90 5.21 -16.97
CA PHE A 157 -0.96 6.67 -16.82
C PHE A 157 0.40 7.31 -17.13
N ASP A 158 0.41 8.41 -17.90
CA ASP A 158 1.64 9.12 -18.23
C ASP A 158 2.07 10.03 -17.07
N TYR A 159 2.74 9.42 -16.08
CA TYR A 159 3.33 10.13 -14.96
C TYR A 159 4.46 11.08 -15.39
N GLN A 160 5.17 10.82 -16.50
CA GLN A 160 6.24 11.72 -16.93
C GLN A 160 5.68 13.07 -17.38
N ALA A 161 4.57 13.05 -18.11
CA ALA A 161 3.87 14.26 -18.52
C ALA A 161 3.10 14.93 -17.37
N ASN A 162 2.65 14.18 -16.35
CA ASN A 162 1.68 14.69 -15.37
C ASN A 162 2.20 14.82 -13.93
N LEU A 163 3.50 14.68 -13.67
CA LEU A 163 4.06 14.93 -12.33
C LEU A 163 4.45 16.40 -12.11
N PRO A 164 4.05 17.01 -10.98
CA PRO A 164 4.45 18.36 -10.64
C PRO A 164 5.96 18.42 -10.39
N LYS A 165 6.62 19.33 -11.10
CA LYS A 165 8.01 19.73 -10.85
C LYS A 165 8.07 20.68 -9.65
N SER A 166 9.26 20.99 -9.15
CA SER A 166 9.45 21.91 -8.01
C SER A 166 8.77 23.26 -8.21
N GLU A 167 8.79 23.78 -9.43
CA GLU A 167 8.17 25.07 -9.82
C GLU A 167 6.63 25.00 -9.90
N GLN A 168 6.07 23.79 -10.01
CA GLN A 168 4.64 23.58 -10.23
C GLN A 168 3.80 23.76 -8.96
N LEU A 169 4.42 23.69 -7.78
CA LEU A 169 3.73 23.85 -6.50
C LEU A 169 3.06 25.24 -6.39
N ASP A 170 3.76 26.30 -6.78
CA ASP A 170 3.19 27.65 -6.76
C ASP A 170 2.14 27.87 -7.85
N VAL A 171 2.28 27.22 -9.02
CA VAL A 171 1.27 27.23 -10.08
C VAL A 171 -0.03 26.57 -9.59
N ILE A 172 0.07 25.41 -8.93
CA ILE A 172 -1.07 24.71 -8.36
C ILE A 172 -1.74 25.55 -7.26
N LYS A 173 -0.95 26.17 -6.35
CA LYS A 173 -1.50 27.08 -5.33
C LYS A 173 -2.22 28.27 -5.94
N ALA A 174 -1.65 28.88 -6.98
CA ALA A 174 -2.26 30.00 -7.68
C ALA A 174 -3.59 29.59 -8.31
N TYR A 175 -3.63 28.42 -8.98
CA TYR A 175 -4.87 27.87 -9.52
C TYR A 175 -5.92 27.69 -8.41
N ILE A 176 -5.62 26.96 -7.34
CA ILE A 176 -6.56 26.71 -6.24
C ILE A 176 -7.02 28.04 -5.59
N SER A 177 -6.16 29.05 -5.51
CA SER A 177 -6.52 30.39 -5.00
C SER A 177 -7.54 31.11 -5.88
N GLN A 178 -7.53 30.87 -7.18
CA GLN A 178 -8.49 31.44 -8.14
C GLN A 178 -9.84 30.69 -8.14
N HIS A 179 -9.92 29.55 -7.45
CA HIS A 179 -11.11 28.69 -7.35
C HIS A 179 -11.65 28.62 -5.91
N PRO A 180 -12.36 29.67 -5.42
CA PRO A 180 -12.82 29.76 -4.03
C PRO A 180 -13.86 28.68 -3.63
N GLU A 181 -14.48 28.03 -4.61
CA GLU A 181 -15.35 26.87 -4.42
C GLU A 181 -14.59 25.61 -3.96
N VAL A 182 -13.30 25.53 -4.26
CA VAL A 182 -12.45 24.39 -3.89
C VAL A 182 -12.13 24.49 -2.41
N ARG A 183 -12.62 23.52 -1.64
CA ARG A 183 -12.47 23.45 -0.18
C ARG A 183 -11.72 22.20 0.29
N GLU A 184 -11.46 21.28 -0.63
CA GLU A 184 -10.79 20.01 -0.39
C GLU A 184 -9.74 19.75 -1.47
N VAL A 185 -8.56 19.27 -1.05
CA VAL A 185 -7.50 18.82 -1.96
C VAL A 185 -7.17 17.37 -1.67
N LEU A 186 -7.15 16.55 -2.72
CA LEU A 186 -6.84 15.13 -2.68
C LEU A 186 -5.39 14.93 -3.10
N LEU A 187 -4.54 14.41 -2.22
CA LEU A 187 -3.20 13.94 -2.58
C LEU A 187 -3.32 12.50 -3.11
N SER A 188 -2.83 12.28 -4.32
CA SER A 188 -2.89 10.99 -5.03
C SER A 188 -1.69 10.83 -5.97
N GLY A 189 -1.81 10.00 -7.00
CA GLY A 189 -0.80 9.64 -7.98
C GLY A 189 -0.69 8.12 -8.07
N GLY A 190 0.53 7.60 -8.02
CA GLY A 190 0.80 6.22 -7.67
C GLY A 190 0.38 5.97 -6.22
N ASP A 191 1.22 6.37 -5.27
CA ASP A 191 0.87 6.42 -3.85
C ASP A 191 1.49 7.66 -3.18
N PRO A 192 0.72 8.66 -2.72
CA PRO A 192 1.24 9.90 -2.16
C PRO A 192 2.05 9.69 -0.88
N LEU A 193 1.85 8.59 -0.14
CA LEU A 193 2.68 8.28 1.02
C LEU A 193 4.00 7.61 0.64
N SER A 194 4.23 7.24 -0.62
CA SER A 194 5.53 6.68 -1.05
C SER A 194 6.65 7.72 -1.05
N VAL A 195 6.33 9.02 -0.95
CA VAL A 195 7.33 10.08 -0.86
C VAL A 195 7.82 10.28 0.58
N SER A 196 9.02 10.85 0.71
CA SER A 196 9.57 11.19 2.02
C SER A 196 8.70 12.19 2.78
N ASN A 197 8.76 12.15 4.11
CA ASN A 197 8.07 13.10 4.99
C ASN A 197 8.36 14.54 4.56
N ARG A 198 9.62 14.90 4.29
CA ARG A 198 10.00 16.22 3.77
C ARG A 198 9.17 16.65 2.54
N ARG A 199 9.03 15.78 1.54
CA ARG A 199 8.29 16.12 0.31
C ARG A 199 6.79 16.21 0.56
N LEU A 200 6.24 15.32 1.37
CA LEU A 200 4.82 15.36 1.73
C LEU A 200 4.49 16.62 2.53
N PHE A 201 5.35 17.01 3.48
CA PHE A 201 5.12 18.16 4.35
C PHE A 201 5.13 19.48 3.58
N LEU A 202 5.98 19.61 2.55
CA LEU A 202 5.92 20.75 1.64
C LEU A 202 4.55 20.91 0.97
N TRP A 203 3.91 19.81 0.57
CA TRP A 203 2.55 19.84 0.05
C TRP A 203 1.54 20.22 1.13
N LEU A 204 1.63 19.65 2.32
CA LEU A 204 0.73 19.99 3.42
C LEU A 204 0.81 21.48 3.78
N GLU A 205 2.03 22.01 3.95
CA GLU A 205 2.27 23.43 4.24
C GLU A 205 1.73 24.35 3.14
N ALA A 206 1.99 24.00 1.88
CA ALA A 206 1.50 24.74 0.72
C ALA A 206 -0.03 24.83 0.67
N LEU A 207 -0.72 23.73 0.96
CA LEU A 207 -2.18 23.65 0.94
C LEU A 207 -2.79 24.30 2.19
N GLU A 208 -2.16 24.13 3.35
CA GLU A 208 -2.52 24.80 4.59
C GLU A 208 -2.30 26.32 4.52
N ALA A 209 -1.47 26.85 3.61
CA ALA A 209 -1.38 28.28 3.42
C ALA A 209 -2.64 28.90 2.76
N LEU A 210 -3.51 28.09 2.13
CA LEU A 210 -4.70 28.53 1.40
C LEU A 210 -5.94 28.59 2.30
N PRO A 211 -6.44 29.76 2.73
CA PRO A 211 -7.45 29.87 3.78
C PRO A 211 -8.78 29.15 3.50
N GLN A 212 -9.16 29.01 2.23
CA GLN A 212 -10.38 28.32 1.80
C GLN A 212 -10.29 26.79 1.93
N ILE A 213 -9.07 26.24 1.97
CA ILE A 213 -8.86 24.80 2.08
C ILE A 213 -9.10 24.35 3.51
N SER A 214 -10.11 23.51 3.67
CA SER A 214 -10.61 23.04 4.96
C SER A 214 -10.32 21.56 5.20
N THR A 215 -10.07 20.81 4.13
CA THR A 215 -9.85 19.35 4.16
C THR A 215 -8.71 18.99 3.22
N ILE A 216 -7.79 18.16 3.70
CA ILE A 216 -6.78 17.50 2.88
C ILE A 216 -7.05 16.01 2.96
N ARG A 217 -7.29 15.40 1.81
CA ARG A 217 -7.55 13.97 1.70
C ARG A 217 -6.33 13.27 1.11
N ILE A 218 -5.93 12.14 1.66
CA ILE A 218 -4.80 11.34 1.19
C ILE A 218 -5.34 9.99 0.71
N HIS A 219 -5.17 9.67 -0.57
CA HIS A 219 -5.52 8.35 -1.11
C HIS A 219 -4.26 7.49 -1.17
N THR A 220 -4.18 6.43 -0.37
CA THR A 220 -2.94 5.65 -0.23
C THR A 220 -3.25 4.18 -0.01
N ARG A 221 -2.42 3.29 -0.56
CA ARG A 221 -2.42 1.86 -0.23
C ARG A 221 -1.28 1.51 0.73
N LEU A 222 -0.31 2.40 0.90
CA LEU A 222 0.93 2.14 1.59
C LEU A 222 0.74 1.63 3.03
N PRO A 223 -0.14 2.19 3.89
CA PRO A 223 -0.34 1.66 5.24
C PRO A 223 -0.87 0.22 5.30
N ILE A 224 -1.49 -0.28 4.22
CA ILE A 224 -2.00 -1.66 4.16
C ILE A 224 -0.86 -2.65 3.86
N VAL A 225 0.14 -2.20 3.09
CA VAL A 225 1.23 -3.06 2.60
C VAL A 225 2.54 -2.86 3.35
N ILE A 226 2.74 -1.69 3.97
CA ILE A 226 3.85 -1.29 4.83
C ILE A 226 3.27 -0.38 5.94
N PRO A 227 2.69 -0.96 7.02
CA PRO A 227 2.04 -0.22 8.09
C PRO A 227 2.93 0.81 8.78
N GLU A 228 4.24 0.52 8.87
CA GLU A 228 5.26 1.36 9.50
C GLU A 228 5.42 2.72 8.80
N ARG A 229 4.81 2.91 7.62
CA ARG A 229 4.75 4.22 6.98
C ARG A 229 4.00 5.24 7.82
N LEU A 230 3.03 4.81 8.63
CA LEU A 230 2.35 5.64 9.64
C LEU A 230 3.28 5.84 10.85
N ASP A 231 4.48 6.36 10.58
CA ASP A 231 5.51 6.62 11.57
C ASP A 231 5.11 7.80 12.49
N PRO A 232 5.75 7.92 13.68
CA PRO A 232 5.42 8.98 14.63
C PRO A 232 5.57 10.41 14.07
N GLU A 233 6.52 10.65 13.16
CA GLU A 233 6.76 11.96 12.57
C GLU A 233 5.60 12.35 11.65
N LEU A 234 5.19 11.44 10.75
CA LEU A 234 4.04 11.63 9.87
C LEU A 234 2.77 11.86 10.68
N LEU A 235 2.48 10.97 11.64
CA LEU A 235 1.25 11.04 12.43
C LEU A 235 1.15 12.36 13.21
N SER A 236 2.26 12.80 13.83
CA SER A 236 2.30 14.08 14.55
C SER A 236 2.09 15.26 13.61
N ARG A 237 2.65 15.22 12.40
CA ARG A 237 2.47 16.29 11.41
C ARG A 237 1.04 16.37 10.87
N LEU A 238 0.38 15.23 10.68
CA LEU A 238 -1.02 15.18 10.25
C LEU A 238 -1.97 15.65 11.36
N GLU A 239 -1.72 15.25 12.63
CA GLU A 239 -2.46 15.71 13.81
C GLU A 239 -2.39 17.23 13.98
N ALA A 240 -1.22 17.83 13.73
CA ALA A 240 -1.00 19.26 13.83
C ALA A 240 -1.58 20.09 12.67
N SER A 241 -2.18 19.45 11.67
CA SER A 241 -2.76 20.18 10.52
C SER A 241 -3.93 21.05 10.96
N ARG A 242 -3.99 22.28 10.45
CA ARG A 242 -5.20 23.11 10.58
C ARG A 242 -6.37 22.61 9.73
N CYS A 243 -6.10 21.79 8.73
CA CYS A 243 -7.10 21.18 7.86
C CYS A 243 -7.56 19.86 8.46
N ARG A 244 -8.80 19.46 8.17
CA ARG A 244 -9.24 18.10 8.49
C ARG A 244 -8.49 17.12 7.61
N ILE A 245 -7.83 16.13 8.21
CA ILE A 245 -7.15 15.07 7.47
C ILE A 245 -8.11 13.89 7.31
N VAL A 246 -8.34 13.52 6.05
CA VAL A 246 -9.06 12.30 5.66
C VAL A 246 -8.08 11.39 4.96
N MET A 247 -7.93 10.15 5.39
CA MET A 247 -7.10 9.16 4.70
C MET A 247 -8.01 8.07 4.15
N VAL A 248 -8.00 7.90 2.82
CA VAL A 248 -8.68 6.82 2.14
C VAL A 248 -7.66 5.73 1.87
N VAL A 249 -7.72 4.64 2.63
CA VAL A 249 -6.93 3.44 2.40
C VAL A 249 -7.57 2.58 1.30
N HIS A 250 -6.77 1.72 0.68
CA HIS A 250 -7.22 0.80 -0.38
C HIS A 250 -7.04 -0.65 0.06
N THR A 251 -8.14 -1.29 0.44
CA THR A 251 -8.18 -2.70 0.86
C THR A 251 -9.30 -3.44 0.14
N ASN A 252 -9.00 -4.64 -0.36
CA ASN A 252 -9.97 -5.49 -1.06
C ASN A 252 -10.31 -6.78 -0.33
N HIS A 253 -9.51 -7.23 0.62
CA HIS A 253 -9.74 -8.45 1.37
C HIS A 253 -9.36 -8.31 2.85
N ALA A 254 -10.11 -8.96 3.75
CA ALA A 254 -9.87 -8.87 5.20
C ALA A 254 -8.44 -9.30 5.61
N ASN A 255 -7.89 -10.31 4.92
CA ASN A 255 -6.52 -10.82 5.13
C ASN A 255 -5.43 -9.77 4.88
N GLU A 256 -5.72 -8.65 4.20
CA GLU A 256 -4.76 -7.55 4.05
C GLU A 256 -4.52 -6.80 5.38
N ILE A 257 -5.43 -6.94 6.35
CA ILE A 257 -5.38 -6.25 7.63
C ILE A 257 -5.07 -7.27 8.73
N ASP A 258 -3.79 -7.56 8.92
CA ASP A 258 -3.31 -8.29 10.09
C ASP A 258 -3.32 -7.38 11.35
N GLU A 259 -2.91 -7.92 12.48
CA GLU A 259 -2.95 -7.17 13.74
C GLU A 259 -1.97 -5.99 13.76
N ASN A 260 -0.79 -6.13 13.15
CA ASN A 260 0.18 -5.04 13.00
C ASN A 260 -0.43 -3.87 12.21
N THR A 261 -1.04 -4.18 11.06
CA THR A 261 -1.72 -3.19 10.20
C THR A 261 -2.85 -2.50 10.95
N ALA A 262 -3.69 -3.26 11.68
CA ALA A 262 -4.78 -2.71 12.47
C ALA A 262 -4.29 -1.75 13.56
N GLN A 263 -3.18 -2.05 14.23
CA GLN A 263 -2.62 -1.19 15.27
C GLN A 263 -2.16 0.16 14.72
N TYR A 264 -1.47 0.20 13.58
CA TYR A 264 -1.07 1.46 12.94
C TYR A 264 -2.28 2.29 12.47
N LEU A 265 -3.32 1.65 11.94
CA LEU A 265 -4.57 2.34 11.58
C LEU A 265 -5.26 2.91 12.82
N LEU A 266 -5.33 2.17 13.92
CA LEU A 266 -5.90 2.66 15.18
C LEU A 266 -5.11 3.85 15.74
N GLN A 267 -3.79 3.84 15.65
CA GLN A 267 -2.95 4.99 16.03
C GLN A 267 -3.26 6.22 15.17
N ALA A 268 -3.40 6.06 13.85
CA ALA A 268 -3.80 7.16 12.97
C ALA A 268 -5.18 7.71 13.34
N LYS A 269 -6.15 6.85 13.65
CA LYS A 269 -7.47 7.28 14.13
C LYS A 269 -7.39 8.03 15.46
N GLN A 270 -6.58 7.58 16.41
CA GLN A 270 -6.38 8.25 17.70
C GLN A 270 -5.79 9.65 17.55
N LYS A 271 -5.06 9.90 16.45
CA LYS A 271 -4.52 11.21 16.06
C LYS A 271 -5.53 12.11 15.34
N GLY A 272 -6.82 11.75 15.38
CA GLY A 272 -7.91 12.53 14.81
C GLY A 272 -8.05 12.41 13.29
N ILE A 273 -7.31 11.51 12.65
CA ILE A 273 -7.40 11.28 11.21
C ILE A 273 -8.69 10.49 10.92
N THR A 274 -9.50 10.99 9.99
CA THR A 274 -10.68 10.24 9.51
C THR A 274 -10.22 9.16 8.54
N LEU A 275 -10.42 7.89 8.87
CA LEU A 275 -10.03 6.76 8.04
C LEU A 275 -11.22 6.19 7.27
N LEU A 276 -11.08 6.13 5.96
CA LEU A 276 -12.05 5.59 5.02
C LEU A 276 -11.40 4.48 4.18
N ASN A 277 -12.18 3.54 3.65
CA ASN A 277 -11.68 2.53 2.73
C ASN A 277 -12.37 2.58 1.37
N GLN A 278 -11.58 2.54 0.30
CA GLN A 278 -12.06 2.24 -1.04
C GLN A 278 -11.70 0.80 -1.41
N THR A 279 -12.70 0.05 -1.85
CA THR A 279 -12.58 -1.33 -2.35
C THR A 279 -12.91 -1.31 -3.84
N VAL A 280 -12.26 -2.17 -4.62
CA VAL A 280 -12.68 -2.53 -5.97
C VAL A 280 -13.26 -3.94 -5.91
N LEU A 281 -14.41 -4.14 -6.54
CA LEU A 281 -15.00 -5.46 -6.69
C LEU A 281 -14.23 -6.23 -7.76
N LEU A 282 -13.65 -7.36 -7.36
CA LEU A 282 -12.73 -8.16 -8.16
C LEU A 282 -13.19 -9.62 -8.14
N ALA A 283 -13.49 -10.15 -9.32
CA ALA A 283 -13.85 -11.55 -9.51
C ALA A 283 -12.75 -12.48 -8.98
N GLY A 284 -13.16 -13.53 -8.25
CA GLY A 284 -12.26 -14.50 -7.62
C GLY A 284 -11.52 -14.00 -6.38
N ILE A 285 -11.76 -12.77 -5.91
CA ILE A 285 -11.07 -12.19 -4.75
C ILE A 285 -12.08 -11.77 -3.68
N ASN A 286 -13.03 -10.89 -4.00
CA ASN A 286 -13.97 -10.32 -3.04
C ASN A 286 -15.40 -10.21 -3.58
N ASP A 287 -15.72 -11.09 -4.52
CA ASP A 287 -16.99 -11.19 -5.24
C ASP A 287 -18.08 -12.00 -4.51
N SER A 288 -17.95 -12.18 -3.19
CA SER A 288 -18.96 -12.87 -2.37
C SER A 288 -19.35 -12.07 -1.13
N VAL A 289 -20.60 -12.24 -0.70
CA VAL A 289 -21.13 -11.51 0.48
C VAL A 289 -20.34 -11.85 1.74
N ALA A 290 -19.93 -13.11 1.91
CA ALA A 290 -19.14 -13.54 3.06
C ALA A 290 -17.79 -12.79 3.14
N VAL A 291 -17.09 -12.65 2.01
CA VAL A 291 -15.82 -11.91 1.94
C VAL A 291 -16.04 -10.42 2.18
N GLN A 292 -17.09 -9.84 1.60
CA GLN A 292 -17.43 -8.43 1.83
C GLN A 292 -17.79 -8.15 3.29
N VAL A 293 -18.60 -9.00 3.93
CA VAL A 293 -18.91 -8.88 5.36
C VAL A 293 -17.63 -8.91 6.18
N ALA A 294 -16.78 -9.93 5.98
CA ALA A 294 -15.53 -10.06 6.71
C ALA A 294 -14.60 -8.84 6.51
N LEU A 295 -14.49 -8.32 5.29
CA LEU A 295 -13.70 -7.12 4.99
C LEU A 295 -14.21 -5.90 5.76
N ASN A 296 -15.51 -5.62 5.67
CA ASN A 296 -16.09 -4.41 6.25
C ASN A 296 -16.10 -4.43 7.78
N GLU A 297 -16.32 -5.60 8.39
CA GLU A 297 -16.15 -5.78 9.84
C GLU A 297 -14.68 -5.63 10.27
N ARG A 298 -13.73 -6.20 9.52
CA ARG A 298 -12.30 -6.09 9.82
C ARG A 298 -11.81 -4.65 9.73
N LEU A 299 -12.25 -3.91 8.71
CA LEU A 299 -11.99 -2.48 8.57
C LEU A 299 -12.49 -1.70 9.79
N PHE A 300 -13.73 -1.95 10.21
CA PHE A 300 -14.31 -1.27 11.35
C PHE A 300 -13.56 -1.56 12.66
N ALA A 301 -13.17 -2.81 12.87
CA ALA A 301 -12.33 -3.20 14.01
C ALA A 301 -10.96 -2.48 14.00
N ALA A 302 -10.40 -2.21 12.83
CA ALA A 302 -9.17 -1.41 12.65
C ALA A 302 -9.42 0.12 12.67
N GLY A 303 -10.65 0.56 12.94
CA GLY A 303 -11.01 1.97 13.02
C GLY A 303 -11.27 2.67 11.68
N VAL A 304 -11.40 1.91 10.60
CA VAL A 304 -11.64 2.42 9.23
C VAL A 304 -13.10 2.23 8.84
N LEU A 305 -13.72 3.26 8.25
CA LEU A 305 -15.09 3.13 7.72
C LEU A 305 -15.09 2.72 6.24
N PRO A 306 -15.92 1.74 5.84
CA PRO A 306 -16.19 1.47 4.42
C PRO A 306 -16.74 2.71 3.71
N TYR A 307 -16.14 3.11 2.59
CA TYR A 307 -16.54 4.32 1.86
C TYR A 307 -17.08 4.01 0.46
N TYR A 308 -16.26 3.43 -0.40
CA TYR A 308 -16.66 3.07 -1.76
C TYR A 308 -16.39 1.60 -2.06
N LEU A 309 -17.35 0.98 -2.76
CA LEU A 309 -17.18 -0.28 -3.48
C LEU A 309 -17.26 0.05 -4.98
N HIS A 310 -16.13 0.04 -5.64
CA HIS A 310 -15.99 0.35 -7.06
C HIS A 310 -16.30 -0.87 -7.90
N LEU A 311 -17.13 -0.70 -8.94
CA LEU A 311 -17.03 -1.56 -10.11
C LEU A 311 -15.66 -1.35 -10.76
N LEU A 312 -15.13 -2.40 -11.36
CA LEU A 312 -13.83 -2.36 -12.02
C LEU A 312 -13.85 -1.34 -13.18
N ASP A 313 -12.90 -0.41 -13.16
CA ASP A 313 -12.62 0.45 -14.30
C ASP A 313 -12.10 -0.42 -15.46
N LYS A 314 -12.61 -0.21 -16.67
CA LYS A 314 -12.32 -1.05 -17.85
C LYS A 314 -10.91 -0.78 -18.41
N VAL A 315 -9.88 -0.99 -17.60
CA VAL A 315 -8.47 -0.84 -17.97
C VAL A 315 -7.97 -2.09 -18.70
N GLU A 316 -7.19 -1.91 -19.76
CA GLU A 316 -6.51 -3.00 -20.45
C GLU A 316 -5.76 -3.91 -19.44
N GLY A 317 -5.84 -5.23 -19.66
CA GLY A 317 -5.25 -6.25 -18.79
C GLY A 317 -6.08 -6.66 -17.57
N ALA A 318 -7.05 -5.87 -17.11
CA ALA A 318 -7.81 -6.18 -15.90
C ALA A 318 -9.14 -6.93 -16.13
N ALA A 319 -9.51 -7.24 -17.38
CA ALA A 319 -10.84 -7.76 -17.72
C ALA A 319 -11.25 -9.04 -16.98
N HIS A 320 -10.29 -9.89 -16.61
CA HIS A 320 -10.55 -11.12 -15.86
C HIS A 320 -10.98 -10.88 -14.40
N PHE A 321 -10.77 -9.67 -13.85
CA PHE A 321 -11.32 -9.28 -12.55
C PHE A 321 -12.75 -8.72 -12.64
N ASP A 322 -13.27 -8.50 -13.84
CA ASP A 322 -14.54 -7.83 -14.00
C ASP A 322 -15.73 -8.74 -13.64
N MET A 323 -16.78 -8.11 -13.13
CA MET A 323 -18.04 -8.76 -12.81
C MET A 323 -19.18 -8.07 -13.55
N ALA A 324 -20.19 -8.83 -13.98
CA ALA A 324 -21.38 -8.23 -14.55
C ALA A 324 -22.06 -7.30 -13.53
N LYS A 325 -22.47 -6.11 -13.98
CA LYS A 325 -23.11 -5.09 -13.13
C LYS A 325 -24.29 -5.66 -12.33
N GLN A 326 -25.10 -6.53 -12.93
CA GLN A 326 -26.23 -7.16 -12.26
C GLN A 326 -25.80 -7.99 -11.05
N GLN A 327 -24.75 -8.82 -11.19
CA GLN A 327 -24.22 -9.62 -10.09
C GLN A 327 -23.67 -8.75 -8.96
N ALA A 328 -23.04 -7.62 -9.31
CA ALA A 328 -22.56 -6.66 -8.31
C ALA A 328 -23.72 -6.00 -7.54
N VAL A 329 -24.85 -5.72 -8.19
CA VAL A 329 -26.06 -5.21 -7.54
C VAL A 329 -26.69 -6.27 -6.64
N GLU A 330 -26.77 -7.53 -7.09
CA GLU A 330 -27.26 -8.64 -6.28
C GLU A 330 -26.41 -8.85 -5.02
N LEU A 331 -25.09 -8.84 -5.15
CA LEU A 331 -24.15 -8.87 -4.04
C LEU A 331 -24.37 -7.70 -3.08
N TYR A 332 -24.60 -6.50 -3.60
CA TYR A 332 -24.85 -5.31 -2.80
C TYR A 332 -26.13 -5.40 -1.96
N TRP A 333 -27.20 -5.96 -2.52
CA TRP A 333 -28.44 -6.23 -1.78
C TRP A 333 -28.21 -7.20 -0.62
N GLN A 334 -27.41 -8.25 -0.83
CA GLN A 334 -27.04 -9.18 0.24
C GLN A 334 -26.20 -8.50 1.32
N MET A 335 -25.29 -7.58 0.96
CA MET A 335 -24.54 -6.80 1.93
C MET A 335 -25.45 -5.90 2.78
N LEU A 336 -26.46 -5.26 2.18
CA LEU A 336 -27.45 -4.44 2.89
C LEU A 336 -28.26 -5.24 3.91
N GLU A 337 -28.52 -6.51 3.64
CA GLU A 337 -29.22 -7.42 4.57
C GLU A 337 -28.33 -7.81 5.76
N GLN A 338 -27.04 -8.04 5.52
CA GLN A 338 -26.12 -8.62 6.50
C GLN A 338 -25.40 -7.59 7.39
N LEU A 339 -25.12 -6.39 6.88
CA LEU A 339 -24.29 -5.40 7.55
C LEU A 339 -25.10 -4.23 8.13
N PRO A 340 -24.68 -3.66 9.27
CA PRO A 340 -25.12 -2.35 9.69
C PRO A 340 -24.88 -1.32 8.58
N GLY A 341 -25.81 -0.39 8.36
CA GLY A 341 -25.76 0.53 7.21
C GLY A 341 -24.49 1.38 7.13
N TYR A 342 -23.83 1.70 8.26
CA TYR A 342 -22.56 2.44 8.27
C TYR A 342 -21.33 1.58 7.90
N LEU A 343 -21.51 0.26 7.76
CA LEU A 343 -20.51 -0.69 7.25
C LEU A 343 -20.77 -1.09 5.80
N VAL A 344 -21.85 -0.61 5.19
CA VAL A 344 -22.12 -0.83 3.77
C VAL A 344 -21.49 0.32 2.97
N PRO A 345 -20.42 0.09 2.18
CA PRO A 345 -19.86 1.13 1.34
C PRO A 345 -20.85 1.57 0.25
N LYS A 346 -20.60 2.69 -0.42
CA LYS A 346 -21.42 3.11 -1.57
C LYS A 346 -20.98 2.35 -2.82
N LEU A 347 -21.88 1.61 -3.47
CA LEU A 347 -21.61 0.98 -4.76
C LEU A 347 -21.55 2.05 -5.86
N VAL A 348 -20.39 2.15 -6.50
CA VAL A 348 -20.10 3.22 -7.46
C VAL A 348 -19.34 2.71 -8.68
N GLN A 349 -19.43 3.48 -9.75
CA GLN A 349 -18.59 3.35 -10.94
C GLN A 349 -17.99 4.71 -11.27
N GLU A 350 -16.83 4.71 -11.90
CA GLU A 350 -16.28 5.93 -12.48
C GLU A 350 -16.63 5.98 -13.97
N LEU A 351 -17.08 7.15 -14.41
CA LEU A 351 -17.41 7.38 -15.81
C LEU A 351 -16.66 8.62 -16.29
N PRO A 352 -16.06 8.59 -17.49
CA PRO A 352 -15.45 9.76 -18.10
C PRO A 352 -16.42 10.95 -18.11
N ASN A 353 -15.88 12.15 -17.88
CA ASN A 353 -16.61 13.42 -18.01
C ASN A 353 -17.83 13.63 -17.08
N ARG A 354 -18.06 12.78 -16.07
CA ARG A 354 -19.11 13.01 -15.07
C ARG A 354 -18.64 13.95 -13.95
N PRO A 355 -19.45 14.92 -13.50
CA PRO A 355 -19.05 15.86 -12.45
C PRO A 355 -19.16 15.28 -11.01
N PHE A 356 -19.31 13.96 -10.88
CA PHE A 356 -19.34 13.23 -9.61
C PHE A 356 -18.96 11.76 -9.82
N LYS A 357 -18.56 11.10 -8.73
CA LYS A 357 -18.45 9.64 -8.70
C LYS A 357 -19.86 9.07 -8.89
N THR A 358 -20.07 8.24 -9.92
CA THR A 358 -21.42 7.84 -10.34
C THR A 358 -21.93 6.68 -9.48
N PRO A 359 -23.02 6.85 -8.72
CA PRO A 359 -23.66 5.73 -8.03
C PRO A 359 -24.15 4.69 -9.04
N VAL A 360 -24.04 3.42 -8.70
CA VAL A 360 -24.67 2.35 -9.46
C VAL A 360 -26.17 2.36 -9.16
N ASP A 361 -26.99 2.39 -10.22
CA ASP A 361 -28.43 2.21 -10.08
C ASP A 361 -28.73 0.78 -9.63
N LEU A 362 -29.35 0.64 -8.45
CA LEU A 362 -29.66 -0.63 -7.80
C LEU A 362 -30.99 -1.24 -8.28
N TYR A 363 -31.82 -0.46 -8.99
CA TYR A 363 -33.18 -0.84 -9.40
C TYR A 363 -33.31 -1.06 -10.91
N GLN A 364 -32.24 -0.81 -11.67
CA GLN A 364 -32.23 -1.02 -13.10
C GLN A 364 -31.80 -2.45 -13.42
N HIS A 365 -32.79 -3.30 -13.69
CA HIS A 365 -32.62 -4.69 -14.14
C HIS A 365 -32.31 -4.76 -15.64
#